data_AF-A0A3D1TQC2-F1
#
_entry.id   AF-A0A3D1TQC2-F1
#
_cell.length_a   1.000
_cell.length_b   1.000
_cell.length_c   1.000
_cell.angle_alpha   90.00
_cell.angle_beta   90.00
_cell.angle_gamma   90.00
#
_symmetry.space_group_name_H-M   'P 1'
#
loop_
_entity.id
_entity.type
_entity.pdbx_description
1 polymer ?
#
loop_
_entity_poly.entity_id
_entity_poly.type
_entity_poly.pdbx_seq_one_letter_code
_entity_poly.pdbx_strand_id
1 'polypeptide(L)'
;MDSQTTFQVGRAGLVVLLSDLAVKEACAERGWSLSELARRAGISRPTLATALQGHPVRPRTAWKLAKALDQGAPTQLSRLLEAV
;
A
#
# COMPACT_ATOMS: atom_id res chain seq x y z
N MET A 1 11.88 8.97 -10.23
CA MET A 1 10.41 8.95 -10.06
C MET A 1 9.86 8.01 -11.12
N ASP A 2 9.89 6.70 -10.85
CA ASP A 2 9.35 5.70 -11.78
C ASP A 2 8.10 5.08 -11.17
N SER A 3 6.95 5.72 -11.41
CA SER A 3 5.65 5.13 -11.13
C SER A 3 5.34 4.08 -12.18
N GLN A 4 5.97 2.91 -12.09
CA GLN A 4 5.55 1.74 -12.86
C GLN A 4 4.20 1.27 -12.32
N THR A 5 3.12 1.82 -12.85
CA THR A 5 1.77 1.32 -12.59
C THR A 5 1.62 0.03 -13.38
N THR A 6 1.95 -1.11 -12.76
CA THR A 6 1.78 -2.45 -13.30
C THR A 6 0.30 -2.85 -13.23
N PHE A 7 -0.52 -2.23 -14.07
CA PHE A 7 -1.88 -2.70 -14.32
C PHE A 7 -1.86 -3.82 -15.36
N GLN A 8 -2.80 -4.76 -15.24
CA GLN A 8 -2.96 -5.88 -16.17
C GLN A 8 -4.44 -5.98 -16.57
N VAL A 9 -4.68 -6.36 -17.82
CA VAL A 9 -6.03 -6.70 -18.30
C VAL A 9 -6.11 -8.22 -18.40
N GLY A 10 -6.81 -8.85 -17.47
CA GLY A 10 -7.01 -10.30 -17.44
C GLY A 10 -8.43 -10.71 -17.85
N ARG A 11 -8.71 -12.02 -17.86
CA ARG A 11 -10.06 -12.57 -18.11
C ARG A 11 -11.14 -12.00 -17.18
N ALA A 12 -10.76 -11.59 -15.98
CA ALA A 12 -11.65 -11.01 -14.99
C ALA A 12 -11.78 -9.48 -15.10
N GLY A 13 -11.15 -8.83 -16.08
CA GLY A 13 -11.11 -7.38 -16.27
C GLY A 13 -9.80 -6.72 -15.80
N LEU A 14 -9.85 -5.41 -15.57
CA LEU A 14 -8.71 -4.61 -15.11
C LEU A 14 -8.31 -4.97 -13.68
N VAL A 15 -7.03 -5.23 -13.47
CA VAL A 15 -6.42 -5.49 -12.16
C VAL A 15 -5.11 -4.73 -12.01
N VAL A 16 -4.67 -4.55 -10.77
CA VAL A 16 -3.48 -3.79 -10.39
C VAL A 16 -2.61 -4.66 -9.49
N LEU A 17 -1.31 -4.68 -9.77
CA LEU A 17 -0.31 -5.25 -8.88
C LEU A 17 0.22 -4.18 -7.94
N LEU A 18 0.40 -4.53 -6.66
CA LEU A 18 0.97 -3.62 -5.67
C LEU A 18 2.44 -3.99 -5.46
N SER A 19 3.29 -2.97 -5.32
CA SER A 19 4.66 -3.16 -4.84
C SER A 19 4.65 -3.35 -3.33
N ASP A 20 5.10 -4.52 -2.87
CA ASP A 20 5.20 -4.84 -1.44
C ASP A 20 6.13 -3.86 -0.70
N LEU A 21 7.30 -3.59 -1.28
CA LEU A 21 8.28 -2.66 -0.73
C LEU A 21 7.69 -1.25 -0.59
N ALA A 22 7.10 -0.71 -1.66
CA ALA A 22 6.58 0.66 -1.64
C ALA A 22 5.43 0.83 -0.64
N VAL A 23 4.57 -0.18 -0.47
CA VAL A 23 3.50 -0.14 0.54
C VAL A 23 4.09 -0.16 1.96
N LYS A 24 5.12 -0.98 2.20
CA LYS A 24 5.80 -1.07 3.50
C LYS A 24 6.54 0.22 3.85
N GLU A 25 7.25 0.82 2.90
CA GLU A 25 7.90 2.13 3.07
C GLU A 25 6.88 3.21 3.43
N ALA A 26 5.80 3.33 2.65
CA ALA A 26 4.76 4.31 2.93
C ALA A 26 4.09 4.11 4.31
N CYS A 27 3.95 2.86 4.76
CA CYS A 27 3.50 2.56 6.12
C CYS A 27 4.51 2.99 7.18
N ALA A 28 5.79 2.64 7.00
CA ALA A 28 6.86 2.95 7.94
C ALA A 28 7.01 4.47 8.11
N GLU A 29 7.01 5.23 7.02
CA GLU A 29 7.03 6.70 7.04
C GLU A 29 5.91 7.28 7.89
N ARG A 30 4.74 6.63 7.95
CA ARG A 30 3.57 7.08 8.72
C ARG A 30 3.49 6.48 10.12
N GLY A 31 4.45 5.63 10.51
CA GLY A 31 4.41 4.88 11.76
C GLY A 31 3.25 3.89 11.82
N TRP A 32 2.78 3.41 10.67
CA TRP A 32 1.65 2.49 10.58
C TRP A 32 2.13 1.05 10.43
N SER A 33 1.45 0.13 11.11
CA SER A 33 1.53 -1.28 10.72
C SER A 33 0.73 -1.51 9.43
N LEU A 34 1.00 -2.60 8.71
CA LEU A 34 0.10 -3.08 7.65
C LEU A 34 -1.32 -3.31 8.19
N SER A 35 -1.39 -3.61 9.49
CA SER A 35 -2.60 -3.78 10.29
C SER A 35 -3.54 -2.60 10.17
N GLU A 36 -2.89 -1.49 10.48
CA GLU A 36 -3.48 -0.20 10.56
C GLU A 36 -3.79 0.36 9.16
N LEU A 37 -2.95 0.10 8.15
CA LEU A 37 -3.26 0.44 6.76
C LEU A 37 -4.55 -0.26 6.30
N ALA A 38 -4.68 -1.58 6.53
CA ALA A 38 -5.87 -2.33 6.12
C ALA A 38 -7.14 -1.75 6.78
N ARG A 39 -7.05 -1.45 8.08
CA ARG A 39 -8.13 -0.82 8.85
C ARG A 39 -8.52 0.54 8.27
N ARG A 40 -7.56 1.43 8.01
CA ARG A 40 -7.81 2.77 7.44
C ARG A 40 -8.36 2.72 6.01
N ALA A 41 -7.89 1.77 5.20
CA ALA A 41 -8.39 1.56 3.85
C ALA A 41 -9.78 0.88 3.81
N GLY A 42 -10.28 0.37 4.93
CA GLY A 42 -11.53 -0.36 5.00
C GLY A 42 -11.49 -1.63 4.15
N ILE A 43 -10.41 -2.41 4.28
CA ILE A 43 -10.23 -3.74 3.68
C ILE A 43 -9.80 -4.74 4.75
N SER A 44 -9.99 -6.04 4.49
CA SER A 44 -9.56 -7.08 5.42
C SER A 44 -8.03 -7.25 5.43
N ARG A 45 -7.45 -7.66 6.57
CA ARG A 45 -6.02 -7.98 6.66
C ARG A 45 -5.61 -9.07 5.66
N PRO A 46 -6.37 -10.18 5.47
CA PRO A 46 -6.06 -11.17 4.45
C PRO A 46 -6.00 -10.58 3.04
N THR A 47 -6.94 -9.70 2.67
CA THR A 47 -6.92 -9.04 1.35
C THR A 47 -5.62 -8.25 1.13
N LEU A 48 -5.15 -7.52 2.13
CA LEU A 48 -3.87 -6.80 2.05
C LEU A 48 -2.70 -7.77 1.93
N ALA A 49 -2.66 -8.81 2.76
CA ALA A 49 -1.58 -9.79 2.76
C ALA A 49 -1.46 -10.50 1.40
N THR A 50 -2.57 -10.98 0.83
CA THR A 50 -2.60 -11.62 -0.49
C THR A 50 -2.13 -10.65 -1.58
N ALA A 51 -2.54 -9.37 -1.52
CA ALA A 51 -2.10 -8.35 -2.47
C ALA A 51 -0.59 -8.11 -2.42
N LEU A 52 0.00 -8.04 -1.21
CA LEU A 52 1.44 -7.85 -1.01
C LEU A 52 2.27 -9.09 -1.39
N GLN A 53 1.66 -10.27 -1.46
CA GLN A 53 2.27 -11.47 -2.05
C GLN A 53 2.30 -11.42 -3.60
N GLY A 54 1.90 -10.32 -4.22
CA GLY A 54 1.89 -10.15 -5.68
C GLY A 54 0.60 -10.66 -6.34
N HIS A 55 -0.45 -10.95 -5.58
CA HIS A 55 -1.74 -11.27 -6.19
C HIS A 55 -2.41 -10.00 -6.71
N PRO A 56 -2.90 -9.99 -7.96
CA PRO A 56 -3.56 -8.84 -8.53
C PRO A 56 -4.85 -8.48 -7.77
N VAL A 57 -5.06 -7.19 -7.52
CA VAL A 57 -6.27 -6.67 -6.88
C VAL A 57 -7.12 -5.85 -7.84
N ARG A 58 -8.39 -5.66 -7.50
CA ARG A 58 -9.26 -4.73 -8.22
C ARG A 58 -8.76 -3.29 -8.07
N PRO A 59 -8.91 -2.43 -9.09
CA PRO A 59 -8.55 -1.01 -9.01
C PRO A 59 -9.15 -0.29 -7.80
N ARG A 60 -10.38 -0.65 -7.40
CA ARG A 60 -11.03 -0.10 -6.20
C ARG A 60 -10.26 -0.39 -4.91
N THR A 61 -9.67 -1.57 -4.78
CA THR A 61 -8.85 -1.94 -3.61
C THR A 61 -7.55 -1.17 -3.60
N ALA A 62 -6.87 -1.08 -4.76
CA ALA A 62 -5.66 -0.26 -4.90
C ALA A 62 -5.93 1.22 -4.57
N TRP A 63 -7.03 1.78 -5.08
CA TRP A 63 -7.47 3.14 -4.78
C TRP A 63 -7.72 3.38 -3.29
N LYS A 64 -8.40 2.44 -2.60
CA LYS A 64 -8.63 2.55 -1.15
C LYS A 64 -7.33 2.63 -0.36
N LEU A 65 -6.34 1.83 -0.74
CA LEU A 65 -5.02 1.82 -0.10
C LEU A 65 -4.27 3.12 -0.37
N ALA A 66 -4.22 3.57 -1.63
CA ALA A 66 -3.60 4.84 -1.99
C ALA A 66 -4.24 6.02 -1.25
N LYS A 67 -5.58 6.07 -1.20
CA LYS A 67 -6.32 7.10 -0.48
C LYS A 67 -6.03 7.08 1.02
N ALA A 68 -5.94 5.90 1.64
CA ALA A 68 -5.60 5.80 3.06
C ALA A 68 -4.19 6.32 3.34
N LEU A 69 -3.22 6.05 2.46
CA LEU A 69 -1.85 6.56 2.58
C LEU A 69 -1.79 8.08 2.37
N ASP A 70 -2.57 8.63 1.44
CA ASP A 70 -2.63 10.07 1.17
C ASP A 70 -3.15 10.88 2.39
N GLN A 71 -4.04 10.28 3.20
CA GLN A 71 -4.60 10.92 4.40
C GLN A 71 -3.65 10.91 5.61
N GLY A 72 -2.60 10.08 5.59
CA GLY A 72 -1.65 9.97 6.70
C GLY A 72 -0.47 10.92 6.52
N ALA A 73 -0.29 11.85 7.46
CA ALA A 73 0.92 12.68 7.50
C ALA A 73 2.15 11.79 7.80
N PRO A 74 3.26 11.93 7.04
CA PRO A 74 4.52 11.30 7.37
C PRO A 74 4.99 11.74 8.77
N THR A 75 5.49 10.78 9.54
CA THR A 75 6.10 11.01 10.84
C THR A 75 7.51 11.56 10.69
N GLN A 76 8.08 12.10 11.77
CA GLN A 76 9.49 12.48 11.83
C GLN A 76 10.44 11.28 12.01
N LEU A 77 10.00 10.06 11.67
CA LEU A 77 10.76 8.82 11.89
C LEU A 77 12.14 8.87 11.22
N SER A 78 12.25 9.43 10.02
CA SER A 78 13.55 9.60 9.34
C SER A 78 14.56 10.36 10.21
N ARG A 79 14.12 11.42 10.91
CA ARG A 79 14.97 12.20 11.82
C ARG A 79 15.45 11.41 13.04
N LEU A 80 14.71 10.40 13.47
CA LEU A 80 15.10 9.52 14.58
C LEU A 80 16.11 8.45 14.13
N LEU A 81 16.06 8.04 12.86
CA LEU A 81 16.94 7.01 12.30
C LEU A 81 18.29 7.58 11.83
N GLU A 82 18.37 8.86 11.50
CA GLU A 82 19.61 9.57 11.13
C GLU A 82 20.52 9.89 12.33
N ALA A 83 20.01 9.80 13.56
CA ALA A 83 20.75 10.16 14.78
C ALA A 83 21.68 9.04 15.31
N VAL A 84 21.98 8.03 14.50
CA VAL A 84 22.80 6.86 14.85
C VAL A 84 24.07 6.81 14.01
#